data_AF-A0A0Q3FRE3-F1
#
_entry.id   AF-A0A0Q3FRE3-F1
#
_cell.length_a   1.000
_cell.length_b   1.000
_cell.length_c   1.000
_cell.angle_alpha   90.00
_cell.angle_beta   90.00
_cell.angle_gamma   90.00
#
_symmetry.space_group_name_H-M   'P 1'
#
loop_
_entity.id
_entity.type
_entity.pdbx_description
1 polymer ?
#
loop_
_entity_poly.entity_id
_entity_poly.type
_entity_poly.pdbx_seq_one_letter_code
_entity_poly.pdbx_strand_id
1 'polypeptide(L)'
;MDLSNGSPVITDPMAMGQPLMGVLPSNMMPFSVMPGSYSSPAGAGLNVSRRKIEEVLVNGLLEAMKSSSPRKKHNLVFGQENLPEEDPAYTAWTATTCPSALASFKQIVAGAQGKKIAVFLDYDGTLSPIVDDPDKAVMSPVMRAAVRNVAKHFPAAIVSGRSRKKVLEFVKLKELCYAGSHGMDIMTSSANYEHNTEKAKEANLFQPAREFLPMIDEVSKSLLEVTSGIEGASIENNKFCVSVHYRNVDEKDWELVARLVNEVLEAFPGLKVTNGRMRFVR
;
A
#
# COMPACT_ATOMS: atom_id res chain seq x y z
N MET A 1 34.07 -32.32 58.54
CA MET A 1 32.84 -33.08 58.77
C MET A 1 32.22 -33.30 57.41
N ASP A 2 32.41 -34.51 56.91
CA ASP A 2 31.80 -35.07 55.70
C ASP A 2 30.30 -35.29 55.87
N LEU A 3 29.60 -35.34 54.74
CA LEU A 3 28.74 -36.43 54.23
C LEU A 3 27.84 -35.80 53.15
N SER A 4 28.20 -35.81 51.86
CA SER A 4 28.16 -36.93 50.89
C SER A 4 26.74 -37.31 50.43
N ASN A 5 26.44 -37.00 49.16
CA ASN A 5 25.96 -37.90 48.10
C ASN A 5 25.37 -37.02 46.97
N GLY A 6 25.78 -37.09 45.71
CA GLY A 6 26.36 -38.20 44.94
C GLY A 6 25.40 -38.50 43.79
N SER A 7 25.75 -38.05 42.58
CA SER A 7 25.03 -38.13 41.29
C SER A 7 24.74 -39.58 40.82
N PRO A 8 24.01 -39.79 39.70
CA PRO A 8 24.74 -39.91 38.43
C PRO A 8 24.01 -39.40 37.16
N VAL A 9 24.85 -39.04 36.20
CA VAL A 9 24.58 -38.95 34.76
C VAL A 9 24.45 -40.37 34.18
N ILE A 10 23.47 -40.62 33.31
CA ILE A 10 23.43 -41.80 32.43
C ILE A 10 23.04 -41.35 31.02
N THR A 11 23.88 -41.71 30.05
CA THR A 11 23.72 -41.55 28.61
C THR A 11 23.33 -42.87 27.95
N ASP A 12 22.39 -42.79 26.99
CA ASP A 12 22.15 -43.59 25.76
C ASP A 12 21.75 -45.09 25.83
N PRO A 13 20.95 -45.61 24.86
CA PRO A 13 21.49 -45.92 23.53
C PRO A 13 20.61 -45.62 22.30
N MET A 14 21.28 -45.34 21.18
CA MET A 14 20.78 -45.56 19.82
C MET A 14 20.46 -47.05 19.57
N ALA A 15 19.31 -47.33 18.96
CA ALA A 15 19.10 -48.57 18.22
C ALA A 15 18.26 -48.29 16.96
N MET A 16 18.77 -48.81 15.85
CA MET A 16 18.33 -48.61 14.48
C MET A 16 16.94 -49.18 14.20
N GLY A 17 16.15 -48.44 13.42
CA GLY A 17 14.97 -48.94 12.73
C GLY A 17 14.73 -48.15 11.44
N GLN A 18 15.11 -48.72 10.30
CA GLN A 18 14.64 -48.37 8.96
C GLN A 18 14.37 -49.70 8.21
N PRO A 19 13.62 -49.73 7.09
CA PRO A 19 12.79 -48.68 6.46
C PRO A 19 11.37 -49.16 6.12
N LEU A 20 10.44 -48.25 5.81
CA LEU A 20 9.43 -48.52 4.78
C LEU A 20 8.84 -47.23 4.20
N MET A 21 8.87 -47.19 2.87
CA MET A 21 8.56 -46.07 2.00
C MET A 21 7.12 -45.56 2.10
N GLY A 22 6.98 -44.24 2.05
CA GLY A 22 5.76 -43.55 1.66
C GLY A 22 6.13 -42.34 0.81
N VAL A 23 6.21 -42.57 -0.50
CA VAL A 23 6.50 -41.58 -1.55
C VAL A 23 5.26 -40.73 -1.80
N LEU A 24 5.37 -39.40 -1.71
CA LEU A 24 4.59 -38.48 -2.54
C LEU A 24 5.48 -37.29 -2.95
N PRO A 25 5.63 -36.99 -4.25
CA PRO A 25 6.68 -36.12 -4.74
C PRO A 25 6.31 -34.63 -4.75
N SER A 26 7.30 -33.82 -4.37
CA SER A 26 7.47 -32.43 -4.77
C SER A 26 7.45 -32.31 -6.30
N ASN A 27 6.60 -31.42 -6.83
CA ASN A 27 6.72 -30.93 -8.20
C ASN A 27 6.58 -29.40 -8.19
N MET A 28 7.70 -28.72 -7.93
CA MET A 28 7.92 -27.32 -8.28
C MET A 28 8.92 -27.34 -9.42
N MET A 29 8.42 -27.21 -10.65
CA MET A 29 9.27 -27.07 -11.83
C MET A 29 9.64 -25.59 -12.03
N PRO A 30 10.89 -25.29 -12.39
CA PRO A 30 11.30 -23.94 -12.79
C PRO A 30 10.73 -23.61 -14.18
N PHE A 31 10.09 -22.45 -14.32
CA PHE A 31 9.65 -21.95 -15.62
C PHE A 31 10.87 -21.56 -16.47
N SER A 32 11.13 -22.34 -17.53
CA SER A 32 12.04 -22.00 -18.61
C SER A 32 11.23 -21.37 -19.74
N VAL A 33 11.61 -20.16 -20.16
CA VAL A 33 11.04 -19.44 -21.30
C VAL A 33 11.87 -19.77 -22.53
N MET A 34 11.28 -20.38 -23.56
CA MET A 34 11.81 -20.40 -24.92
C MET A 34 10.69 -20.14 -25.93
N PRO A 35 10.99 -19.47 -27.07
CA PRO A 35 9.98 -18.89 -27.95
C PRO A 35 9.49 -19.93 -28.96
N GLY A 36 8.17 -20.10 -29.05
CA GLY A 36 7.51 -20.98 -30.03
C GLY A 36 6.50 -20.21 -30.86
N SER A 37 6.82 -20.00 -32.13
CA SER A 37 5.93 -19.50 -33.17
C SER A 37 4.76 -20.46 -33.39
N TYR A 38 3.53 -19.95 -33.35
CA TYR A 38 2.35 -20.69 -33.83
C TYR A 38 1.47 -19.81 -34.71
N SER A 39 1.41 -20.20 -35.98
CA SER A 39 0.43 -19.79 -36.97
C SER A 39 -0.97 -20.25 -36.53
N SER A 40 -1.97 -19.38 -36.61
CA SER A 40 -3.39 -19.74 -36.41
C SER A 40 -4.11 -19.86 -37.76
N PRO A 41 -5.04 -20.83 -37.94
CA PRO A 41 -5.88 -20.93 -39.12
C PRO A 41 -7.08 -19.98 -39.03
N ALA A 42 -7.59 -19.58 -40.19
CA ALA A 42 -8.71 -18.67 -40.37
C ALA A 42 -10.07 -19.30 -40.02
N GLY A 43 -10.98 -18.50 -39.45
CA GLY A 43 -12.41 -18.78 -39.49
C GLY A 43 -13.25 -18.16 -38.36
N ALA A 44 -14.11 -17.20 -38.72
CA ALA A 44 -15.33 -16.74 -38.05
C ALA A 44 -15.22 -15.79 -36.82
N GLY A 45 -14.94 -14.52 -37.11
CA GLY A 45 -15.96 -13.46 -36.96
C GLY A 45 -16.46 -13.08 -35.57
N LEU A 46 -15.64 -12.37 -34.80
CA LEU A 46 -16.08 -11.25 -33.96
C LEU A 46 -15.05 -10.13 -34.11
N ASN A 47 -15.10 -9.43 -35.24
CA ASN A 47 -14.29 -8.24 -35.47
C ASN A 47 -14.93 -7.06 -34.74
N VAL A 48 -14.90 -7.09 -33.40
CA VAL A 48 -15.10 -5.87 -32.61
C VAL A 48 -13.87 -5.02 -32.93
N SER A 49 -14.06 -3.99 -33.75
CA SER A 49 -12.99 -3.06 -34.14
C SER A 49 -12.18 -2.69 -32.90
N ARG A 50 -10.85 -2.81 -32.96
CA ARG A 50 -9.94 -2.44 -31.85
C ARG A 50 -10.28 -1.05 -31.28
N ARG A 51 -10.69 -0.12 -32.15
CA ARG A 51 -11.20 1.21 -31.79
C ARG A 51 -12.38 1.19 -30.82
N LYS A 52 -13.31 0.24 -30.98
CA LYS A 52 -14.51 0.09 -30.12
C LYS A 52 -14.16 -0.48 -28.75
N ILE A 53 -13.12 -1.30 -28.63
CA ILE A 53 -12.63 -1.81 -27.34
C ILE A 53 -11.89 -0.69 -26.60
N GLU A 54 -11.04 0.05 -27.33
CA GLU A 54 -10.31 1.21 -26.86
C GLU A 54 -11.26 2.31 -26.36
N GLU A 55 -12.31 2.63 -27.12
CA GLU A 55 -13.35 3.59 -26.73
C GLU A 55 -14.12 3.15 -25.47
N VAL A 56 -14.39 1.85 -25.29
CA VAL A 56 -15.06 1.33 -24.09
C VAL A 56 -14.15 1.39 -22.86
N LEU A 57 -12.85 1.11 -23.01
CA LEU A 57 -11.86 1.20 -21.93
C LEU A 57 -11.63 2.65 -21.48
N VAL A 58 -11.49 3.56 -22.45
CA VAL A 58 -11.34 5.01 -22.20
C VAL A 58 -12.59 5.56 -21.54
N ASN A 59 -13.78 5.21 -22.02
CA ASN A 59 -15.03 5.62 -21.41
C ASN A 59 -15.17 5.06 -19.99
N GLY A 60 -14.76 3.81 -19.75
CA GLY A 60 -14.74 3.22 -18.40
C GLY A 60 -13.80 3.96 -17.45
N LEU A 61 -12.62 4.36 -17.92
CA LEU A 61 -11.67 5.15 -17.14
C LEU A 61 -12.18 6.57 -16.89
N LEU A 62 -12.73 7.25 -17.91
CA LEU A 62 -13.28 8.60 -17.80
C LEU A 62 -14.48 8.66 -16.83
N GLU A 63 -15.39 7.68 -16.89
CA GLU A 63 -16.50 7.60 -15.94
C GLU A 63 -16.02 7.33 -14.51
N ALA A 64 -14.95 6.53 -14.37
CA ALA A 64 -14.30 6.37 -13.08
C ALA A 64 -13.63 7.67 -12.59
N MET A 65 -13.04 8.47 -13.48
CA MET A 65 -12.45 9.78 -13.15
C MET A 65 -13.53 10.79 -12.70
N LYS A 66 -14.66 10.86 -13.42
CA LYS A 66 -15.79 11.73 -13.05
C LYS A 66 -16.44 11.35 -11.72
N SER A 67 -16.60 10.06 -11.47
CA SER A 67 -17.19 9.57 -10.21
C SER A 67 -16.27 9.71 -8.99
N SER A 68 -14.98 10.02 -9.22
CA SER A 68 -13.94 10.10 -8.19
C SER A 68 -13.43 11.51 -7.87
N SER A 69 -13.83 12.52 -8.63
CA SER A 69 -13.44 13.91 -8.42
C SER A 69 -14.31 14.62 -7.36
N PRO A 70 -13.72 15.26 -6.32
CA PRO A 70 -14.48 16.13 -5.43
C PRO A 70 -14.91 17.40 -6.18
N ARG A 71 -16.19 17.77 -6.12
CA ARG A 71 -16.63 19.13 -6.50
C ARG A 71 -15.84 20.11 -5.63
N LYS A 72 -15.11 21.07 -6.23
CA LYS A 72 -14.31 22.11 -5.55
C LYS A 72 -14.99 22.57 -4.26
N LYS A 73 -14.52 22.10 -3.10
CA LYS A 73 -14.88 22.64 -1.79
C LYS A 73 -13.61 23.24 -1.17
N HIS A 74 -13.76 24.46 -0.70
CA HIS A 74 -12.71 25.39 -0.27
C HIS A 74 -11.85 24.80 0.85
N ASN A 75 -10.53 24.94 0.73
CA ASN A 75 -9.54 24.59 1.75
C ASN A 75 -9.79 25.36 3.04
N LEU A 76 -9.75 24.67 4.17
CA LEU A 76 -9.80 25.27 5.50
C LEU A 76 -8.45 25.14 6.20
N VAL A 77 -7.81 26.30 6.35
CA VAL A 77 -6.69 26.55 7.25
C VAL A 77 -7.20 26.44 8.69
N PHE A 78 -6.57 25.60 9.50
CA PHE A 78 -6.83 25.56 10.94
C PHE A 78 -6.42 26.90 11.58
N GLY A 79 -7.40 27.68 12.03
CA GLY A 79 -7.16 28.96 12.72
C GLY A 79 -8.31 29.97 12.74
N GLN A 80 -9.41 29.74 12.03
CA GLN A 80 -10.62 30.58 12.11
C GLN A 80 -11.87 29.72 12.28
N GLU A 81 -12.79 30.19 13.12
CA GLU A 81 -14.07 29.59 13.52
C GLU A 81 -15.11 29.43 12.39
N ASN A 82 -14.67 29.23 11.14
CA ASN A 82 -15.56 28.93 10.04
C ASN A 82 -15.54 27.42 9.79
N LEU A 83 -16.29 26.68 10.61
CA LEU A 83 -16.66 25.31 10.29
C LEU A 83 -17.28 25.30 8.88
N PRO A 84 -16.78 24.48 7.94
CA PRO A 84 -17.49 24.29 6.69
C PRO A 84 -18.84 23.64 7.06
N GLU A 85 -19.95 24.16 6.53
CA GLU A 85 -21.26 23.51 6.71
C GLU A 85 -21.13 22.02 6.39
N GLU A 86 -21.13 21.20 7.45
CA GLU A 86 -21.02 19.76 7.32
C GLU A 86 -22.26 19.27 6.55
N ASP A 87 -22.04 18.41 5.56
CA ASP A 87 -23.12 17.82 4.77
C ASP A 87 -24.14 17.17 5.74
N PRO A 88 -25.41 17.62 5.76
CA PRO A 88 -26.41 17.08 6.68
C PRO A 88 -26.58 15.56 6.55
N ALA A 89 -26.36 15.01 5.35
CA ALA A 89 -26.40 13.58 5.11
C ALA A 89 -25.20 12.85 5.74
N TYR A 90 -24.01 13.47 5.69
CA TYR A 90 -22.81 12.92 6.33
C TYR A 90 -22.95 12.92 7.86
N THR A 91 -23.45 14.02 8.42
CA THR A 91 -23.68 14.18 9.87
C THR A 91 -24.73 13.20 10.39
N ALA A 92 -25.83 13.01 9.65
CA ALA A 92 -26.85 12.03 10.00
C ALA A 92 -26.30 10.59 9.92
N TRP A 93 -25.47 10.28 8.93
CA TRP A 93 -24.85 8.96 8.78
C TRP A 93 -23.83 8.66 9.90
N THR A 94 -22.95 9.60 10.24
CA THR A 94 -21.97 9.41 11.33
C THR A 94 -22.68 9.23 12.67
N ALA A 95 -23.70 10.03 12.96
CA ALA A 95 -24.47 9.95 14.20
C ALA A 95 -25.24 8.63 14.37
N THR A 96 -25.69 8.01 13.26
CA THR A 96 -26.53 6.80 13.30
C THR A 96 -25.75 5.49 13.08
N THR A 97 -24.64 5.52 12.35
CA THR A 97 -24.00 4.30 11.81
C THR A 97 -22.57 4.10 12.30
N CYS A 98 -21.86 5.14 12.75
CA CYS A 98 -20.46 5.05 13.16
C CYS A 98 -20.26 5.57 14.59
N PRO A 99 -20.39 4.72 15.63
CA PRO A 99 -20.21 5.14 17.01
C PRO A 99 -18.78 5.65 17.25
N SER A 100 -18.66 6.73 18.02
CA SER A 100 -17.35 7.34 18.32
C SER A 100 -16.47 6.39 19.14
N ALA A 101 -15.29 6.06 18.62
CA ALA A 101 -14.29 5.26 19.32
C ALA A 101 -13.84 5.91 20.65
N LEU A 102 -13.82 7.24 20.71
CA LEU A 102 -13.48 7.96 21.94
C LEU A 102 -14.58 7.84 22.99
N ALA A 103 -15.86 7.94 22.59
CA ALA A 103 -16.99 7.75 23.49
C ALA A 103 -17.07 6.29 24.00
N SER A 104 -16.76 5.33 23.13
CA SER A 104 -16.72 3.90 23.45
C SER A 104 -15.39 3.42 24.03
N PHE A 105 -14.45 4.32 24.38
CA PHE A 105 -13.09 3.93 24.75
C PHE A 105 -13.02 2.94 25.91
N LYS A 106 -13.85 3.12 26.95
CA LYS A 106 -13.92 2.19 28.10
C LYS A 106 -14.32 0.78 27.67
N GLN A 107 -15.26 0.65 26.72
CA GLN A 107 -15.70 -0.64 26.20
C GLN A 107 -14.61 -1.30 25.36
N ILE A 108 -13.90 -0.52 24.53
CA ILE A 108 -12.76 -1.01 23.74
C ILE A 108 -11.67 -1.55 24.66
N VAL A 109 -11.30 -0.79 25.71
CA VAL A 109 -10.29 -1.21 26.69
C VAL A 109 -10.72 -2.46 27.44
N ALA A 110 -11.99 -2.54 27.88
CA ALA A 110 -12.52 -3.73 28.53
C ALA A 110 -12.44 -4.96 27.61
N GLY A 111 -12.81 -4.82 26.34
CA GLY A 111 -12.74 -5.89 25.35
C GLY A 111 -11.30 -6.31 24.97
N ALA A 112 -10.31 -5.48 25.27
CA ALA A 112 -8.90 -5.75 25.02
C ALA A 112 -8.16 -6.39 26.21
N GLN A 113 -8.81 -6.50 27.38
CA GLN A 113 -8.18 -7.11 28.57
C GLN A 113 -7.70 -8.53 28.29
N GLY A 114 -6.46 -8.83 28.69
CA GLY A 114 -5.82 -10.13 28.47
C GLY A 114 -5.36 -10.41 27.04
N LYS A 115 -5.56 -9.50 26.09
CA LYS A 115 -5.15 -9.66 24.68
C LYS A 115 -3.84 -8.95 24.39
N LYS A 116 -3.10 -9.47 23.40
CA LYS A 116 -1.97 -8.75 22.79
C LYS A 116 -2.51 -7.78 21.75
N ILE A 117 -2.12 -6.52 21.86
CA ILE A 117 -2.58 -5.44 20.97
C ILE A 117 -1.44 -5.07 20.03
N ALA A 118 -1.75 -4.93 18.74
CA ALA A 118 -0.90 -4.29 17.75
C ALA A 118 -1.68 -3.15 17.10
N VAL A 119 -1.01 -2.03 16.82
CA VAL A 119 -1.65 -0.81 16.31
C VAL A 119 -1.19 -0.55 14.88
N PHE A 120 -2.15 -0.40 13.97
CA PHE A 120 -1.88 -0.05 12.57
C PHE A 120 -2.52 1.31 12.30
N LEU A 121 -1.75 2.24 11.76
CA LEU A 121 -2.17 3.62 11.54
C LEU A 121 -2.01 3.99 10.07
N ASP A 122 -3.08 4.44 9.43
CA ASP A 122 -2.96 5.15 8.15
C ASP A 122 -2.27 6.51 8.37
N TYR A 123 -1.70 7.08 7.31
CA TYR A 123 -1.05 8.39 7.36
C TYR A 123 -2.00 9.51 6.94
N ASP A 124 -2.26 9.64 5.64
CA ASP A 124 -3.00 10.77 5.08
C ASP A 124 -4.48 10.73 5.48
N GLY A 125 -4.99 11.81 6.06
CA GLY A 125 -6.36 11.88 6.59
C GLY A 125 -6.57 11.18 7.93
N THR A 126 -5.52 10.57 8.51
CA THR A 126 -5.57 9.95 9.85
C THR A 126 -4.59 10.63 10.81
N LEU A 127 -3.29 10.64 10.47
CA LEU A 127 -2.24 11.27 11.27
C LEU A 127 -1.78 12.63 10.71
N SER A 128 -2.13 12.93 9.46
CA SER A 128 -1.96 14.24 8.82
C SER A 128 -3.27 14.69 8.17
N PRO A 129 -3.51 15.99 8.03
CA PRO A 129 -4.68 16.49 7.33
C PRO A 129 -4.63 16.11 5.83
N ILE A 130 -5.81 16.01 5.22
CA ILE A 130 -5.92 15.92 3.76
C ILE A 130 -5.65 17.31 3.18
N VAL A 131 -4.66 17.42 2.30
CA VAL A 131 -4.22 18.67 1.66
C VAL A 131 -4.16 18.51 0.14
N ASP A 132 -4.25 19.61 -0.59
CA ASP A 132 -4.19 19.60 -2.06
C ASP A 132 -2.81 19.22 -2.60
N ASP A 133 -1.77 19.67 -1.93
CA ASP A 133 -0.38 19.32 -2.23
C ASP A 133 0.05 18.15 -1.33
N PRO A 134 0.16 16.92 -1.86
CA PRO A 134 0.52 15.75 -1.05
C PRO A 134 1.87 15.90 -0.36
N ASP A 135 2.79 16.72 -0.86
CA ASP A 135 4.11 16.90 -0.24
C ASP A 135 4.05 17.82 1.00
N LYS A 136 2.91 18.50 1.21
CA LYS A 136 2.64 19.35 2.39
C LYS A 136 1.83 18.65 3.48
N ALA A 137 1.51 17.36 3.35
CA ALA A 137 0.72 16.60 4.33
C ALA A 137 1.53 16.25 5.59
N VAL A 138 2.08 17.24 6.31
CA VAL A 138 3.04 17.06 7.39
C VAL A 138 2.36 16.70 8.71
N MET A 139 2.94 15.75 9.45
CA MET A 139 2.50 15.39 10.81
C MET A 139 2.94 16.45 11.82
N SER A 140 2.00 16.94 12.62
CA SER A 140 2.27 17.91 13.69
C SER A 140 3.18 17.33 14.80
N PRO A 141 3.94 18.18 15.52
CA PRO A 141 4.76 17.72 16.65
C PRO A 141 3.96 16.98 17.73
N VAL A 142 2.74 17.44 18.00
CA VAL A 142 1.84 16.83 19.00
C VAL A 142 1.40 15.43 18.57
N MET A 143 0.98 15.26 17.32
CA MET A 143 0.60 13.95 16.78
C MET A 143 1.80 12.99 16.78
N ARG A 144 2.98 13.48 16.41
CA ARG A 144 4.22 12.70 16.45
C ARG A 144 4.57 12.20 17.86
N ALA A 145 4.39 13.05 18.87
CA ALA A 145 4.57 12.65 20.26
C ALA A 145 3.53 11.60 20.70
N ALA A 146 2.27 11.74 20.28
CA ALA A 146 1.22 10.76 20.55
C ALA A 146 1.54 9.39 19.93
N VAL A 147 1.90 9.34 18.64
CA VAL A 147 2.28 8.10 17.94
C VAL A 147 3.51 7.46 18.58
N ARG A 148 4.52 8.25 18.95
CA ARG A 148 5.69 7.77 19.70
C ARG A 148 5.29 7.12 21.02
N ASN A 149 4.33 7.71 21.75
CA ASN A 149 3.87 7.13 23.01
C ASN A 149 3.12 5.81 22.78
N VAL A 150 2.31 5.70 21.72
CA VAL A 150 1.69 4.42 21.34
C VAL A 150 2.75 3.35 21.08
N ALA A 151 3.80 3.69 20.31
CA ALA A 151 4.88 2.77 19.96
C ALA A 151 5.71 2.27 21.16
N LYS A 152 5.74 3.01 22.28
CA LYS A 152 6.39 2.56 23.52
C LYS A 152 5.63 1.44 24.22
N HIS A 153 4.31 1.37 24.01
CA HIS A 153 3.43 0.44 24.72
C HIS A 153 2.98 -0.73 23.84
N PHE A 154 2.88 -0.52 22.52
CA PHE A 154 2.36 -1.50 21.59
C PHE A 154 3.25 -1.59 20.35
N PRO A 155 3.43 -2.79 19.76
CA PRO A 155 3.90 -2.92 18.40
C PRO A 155 3.02 -2.07 17.48
N ALA A 156 3.63 -1.12 16.78
CA ALA A 156 2.92 -0.15 15.98
C ALA A 156 3.52 -0.05 14.57
N ALA A 157 2.64 0.07 13.58
CA ALA A 157 3.01 0.20 12.18
C ALA A 157 2.29 1.37 11.51
N ILE A 158 3.02 2.12 10.69
CA ILE A 158 2.41 3.02 9.71
C ILE A 158 2.13 2.23 8.45
N VAL A 159 0.88 2.27 7.98
CA VAL A 159 0.45 1.67 6.73
C VAL A 159 0.05 2.80 5.80
N SER A 160 0.71 2.95 4.65
CA SER A 160 0.46 4.08 3.76
C SER A 160 0.53 3.67 2.30
N GLY A 161 -0.23 4.38 1.47
CA GLY A 161 -0.12 4.29 0.02
C GLY A 161 1.15 4.94 -0.53
N ARG A 162 1.72 5.88 0.21
CA ARG A 162 3.00 6.52 -0.15
C ARG A 162 4.13 5.50 -0.14
N SER A 163 5.19 5.79 -0.89
CA SER A 163 6.43 5.01 -0.77
C SER A 163 6.90 4.98 0.69
N ARG A 164 7.50 3.86 1.08
CA ARG A 164 7.99 3.66 2.46
C ARG A 164 8.97 4.76 2.89
N LYS A 165 9.86 5.17 1.97
CA LYS A 165 10.84 6.24 2.22
C LYS A 165 10.13 7.58 2.49
N LYS A 166 9.16 7.94 1.65
CA LYS A 166 8.39 9.19 1.75
C LYS A 166 7.63 9.27 3.08
N VAL A 167 6.88 8.23 3.45
CA VAL A 167 6.14 8.24 4.72
C VAL A 167 7.07 8.22 5.95
N LEU A 168 8.22 7.53 5.87
CA LEU A 168 9.23 7.57 6.92
C LEU A 168 9.80 8.99 7.12
N GLU A 169 10.04 9.73 6.04
CA GLU A 169 10.50 11.13 6.09
C GLU A 169 9.45 12.06 6.70
N PHE A 170 8.17 11.79 6.53
CA PHE A 170 7.11 12.55 7.18
C PHE A 170 6.96 12.22 8.68
N VAL A 171 6.99 10.93 9.03
CA VAL A 171 6.75 10.43 10.39
C VAL A 171 7.98 10.51 11.30
N LYS A 172 9.18 10.31 10.77
CA LYS A 172 10.48 10.44 11.48
C LYS A 172 10.56 9.74 12.84
N LEU A 173 9.90 8.58 12.98
CA LEU A 173 9.96 7.73 14.17
C LEU A 173 10.63 6.40 13.81
N LYS A 174 11.69 6.02 14.52
CA LYS A 174 12.48 4.82 14.19
C LYS A 174 11.91 3.57 14.88
N GLU A 175 11.13 3.78 15.93
CA GLU A 175 10.49 2.75 16.74
C GLU A 175 9.34 2.02 16.04
N LEU A 176 8.84 2.55 14.91
CA LEU A 176 7.71 2.00 14.17
C LEU A 176 8.13 1.04 13.04
N CYS A 177 7.25 0.10 12.73
CA CYS A 177 7.25 -0.59 11.44
C CYS A 177 6.64 0.31 10.37
N TYR A 178 7.07 0.16 9.11
CA TYR A 178 6.54 0.94 7.99
C TYR A 178 6.16 0.04 6.84
N ALA A 179 4.89 0.08 6.44
CA ALA A 179 4.35 -0.56 5.26
C ALA A 179 3.96 0.54 4.25
N GLY A 180 4.86 0.81 3.31
CA GLY A 180 4.62 1.75 2.20
C GLY A 180 4.17 1.03 0.94
N SER A 181 3.83 1.80 -0.10
CA SER A 181 3.36 1.28 -1.38
C SER A 181 2.18 0.33 -1.17
N HIS A 182 1.29 0.66 -0.23
CA HIS A 182 0.14 -0.14 0.18
C HIS A 182 0.49 -1.54 0.68
N GLY A 183 1.64 -1.68 1.34
CA GLY A 183 2.08 -2.95 1.93
C GLY A 183 3.01 -3.79 1.05
N MET A 184 3.37 -3.31 -0.15
CA MET A 184 4.37 -3.97 -0.99
C MET A 184 5.82 -3.61 -0.62
N ASP A 185 6.04 -2.56 0.17
CA ASP A 185 7.36 -2.21 0.73
C ASP A 185 7.28 -2.13 2.26
N ILE A 186 7.56 -3.23 2.95
CA ILE A 186 7.49 -3.31 4.41
C ILE A 186 8.89 -3.33 5.00
N MET A 187 9.14 -2.47 5.99
CA MET A 187 10.31 -2.50 6.85
C MET A 187 9.88 -2.71 8.30
N THR A 188 10.39 -3.75 8.93
CA THR A 188 10.23 -3.98 10.36
C THR A 188 11.21 -3.10 11.15
N SER A 189 10.79 -2.67 12.33
CA SER A 189 11.64 -1.88 13.22
C SER A 189 12.83 -2.71 13.70
N SER A 190 14.05 -2.21 13.50
CA SER A 190 15.29 -2.85 13.98
C SER A 190 15.55 -2.62 15.47
N ALA A 191 14.59 -2.10 16.24
CA ALA A 191 14.78 -1.72 17.64
C ALA A 191 15.28 -2.86 18.56
N ASN A 192 15.20 -4.13 18.11
CA ASN A 192 15.69 -5.30 18.84
C ASN A 192 16.92 -5.98 18.21
N TYR A 193 17.51 -5.44 17.15
CA TYR A 193 18.71 -6.02 16.51
C TYR A 193 19.89 -5.06 16.65
N GLU A 194 20.74 -5.32 17.65
CA GLU A 194 21.98 -4.57 17.94
C GLU A 194 23.04 -4.65 16.81
N HIS A 195 22.78 -5.39 15.73
CA HIS A 195 23.69 -5.48 14.59
C HIS A 195 23.23 -4.60 13.42
N ASN A 196 23.65 -3.33 13.46
CA ASN A 196 23.47 -2.33 12.41
C ASN A 196 24.40 -2.59 11.19
N THR A 197 24.29 -3.78 10.58
CA THR A 197 24.97 -4.10 9.31
C THR A 197 24.01 -3.91 8.14
N GLU A 198 24.51 -3.61 6.94
CA GLU A 198 23.66 -3.46 5.74
C GLU A 198 22.85 -4.74 5.43
N LYS A 199 23.41 -5.92 5.73
CA LYS A 199 22.71 -7.20 5.63
C LYS A 199 21.51 -7.32 6.58
N ALA A 200 21.59 -6.75 7.79
CA ALA A 200 20.47 -6.74 8.73
C ALA A 200 19.34 -5.78 8.31
N LYS A 201 19.64 -4.74 7.52
CA LYS A 201 18.64 -3.86 6.93
C LYS A 201 17.87 -4.55 5.80
N GLU A 202 18.54 -5.39 4.99
CA GLU A 202 17.87 -6.23 4.00
C GLU A 202 17.03 -7.34 4.64
N ALA A 203 17.50 -7.95 5.73
CA ALA A 203 16.76 -8.99 6.46
C ALA A 203 15.43 -8.49 7.08
N ASN A 204 15.31 -7.18 7.31
CA ASN A 204 14.10 -6.54 7.85
C ASN A 204 13.18 -5.96 6.77
N LEU A 205 13.50 -6.20 5.49
CA LEU A 205 12.76 -5.68 4.36
C LEU A 205 11.97 -6.79 3.67
N PHE A 206 10.66 -6.61 3.56
CA PHE A 206 9.76 -7.52 2.85
C PHE A 206 9.16 -6.83 1.63
N GLN A 207 9.50 -7.35 0.45
CA GLN A 207 9.16 -6.76 -0.85
C GLN A 207 8.73 -7.84 -1.85
N PRO A 208 7.50 -8.36 -1.75
CA PRO A 208 7.06 -9.53 -2.52
C PRO A 208 7.04 -9.28 -4.04
N ALA A 209 6.92 -8.02 -4.47
CA ALA A 209 6.84 -7.63 -5.88
C ALA A 209 8.16 -7.05 -6.44
N ARG A 210 9.31 -7.29 -5.79
CA ARG A 210 10.60 -6.68 -6.15
C ARG A 210 11.01 -6.89 -7.62
N GLU A 211 10.65 -8.03 -8.19
CA GLU A 211 10.91 -8.37 -9.60
C GLU A 211 10.22 -7.45 -10.60
N PHE A 212 9.14 -6.77 -10.22
CA PHE A 212 8.40 -5.85 -11.08
C PHE A 212 8.94 -4.41 -11.05
N LEU A 213 9.93 -4.08 -10.20
CA LEU A 213 10.47 -2.72 -10.10
C LEU A 213 10.95 -2.14 -11.44
N PRO A 214 11.68 -2.88 -12.30
CA PRO A 214 12.08 -2.35 -13.60
C PRO A 214 10.90 -1.95 -14.48
N MET A 215 9.84 -2.77 -14.49
CA MET A 215 8.61 -2.51 -15.23
C MET A 215 7.87 -1.28 -14.68
N ILE A 216 7.80 -1.13 -13.35
CA ILE A 216 7.19 0.03 -12.71
C ILE A 216 7.95 1.32 -13.02
N ASP A 217 9.28 1.27 -13.01
CA ASP A 217 10.11 2.42 -13.37
C ASP A 217 9.96 2.80 -14.84
N GLU A 218 9.82 1.81 -15.73
CA GLU A 218 9.56 2.03 -17.16
C GLU A 218 8.19 2.67 -17.39
N VAL A 219 7.12 2.10 -16.82
CA VAL A 219 5.77 2.66 -16.97
C VAL A 219 5.69 4.07 -16.38
N SER A 220 6.38 4.33 -15.27
CA SER A 220 6.42 5.66 -14.66
C SER A 220 7.05 6.70 -15.59
N LYS A 221 8.10 6.34 -16.34
CA LYS A 221 8.74 7.23 -17.30
C LYS A 221 7.83 7.48 -18.50
N SER A 222 7.24 6.43 -19.06
CA SER A 222 6.30 6.55 -20.19
C SER A 222 5.10 7.41 -19.83
N LEU A 223 4.49 7.20 -18.65
CA LEU A 223 3.40 8.03 -18.16
C LEU A 223 3.82 9.49 -17.96
N LEU A 224 5.02 9.74 -17.44
CA LEU A 224 5.53 11.10 -17.25
C LEU A 224 5.73 11.80 -18.59
N GLU A 225 6.29 11.11 -19.59
CA GLU A 225 6.49 11.65 -20.92
C GLU A 225 5.17 12.04 -21.59
N VAL A 226 4.20 11.12 -21.64
CA VAL A 226 2.92 11.38 -22.34
C VAL A 226 2.05 12.42 -21.64
N THR A 227 2.15 12.54 -20.30
CA THR A 227 1.35 13.52 -19.53
C THR A 227 2.03 14.87 -19.34
N SER A 228 3.31 15.01 -19.67
CA SER A 228 4.09 16.24 -19.43
C SER A 228 3.54 17.51 -20.09
N GLY A 229 2.78 17.36 -21.19
CA GLY A 229 2.16 18.47 -21.91
C GLY A 229 0.80 18.92 -21.37
N ILE A 230 0.26 18.26 -20.35
CA ILE A 230 -1.08 18.52 -19.81
C ILE A 230 -0.95 19.31 -18.51
N GLU A 231 -1.42 20.55 -18.51
CA GLU A 231 -1.38 21.40 -17.32
C GLU A 231 -2.19 20.79 -16.17
N GLY A 232 -1.59 20.74 -14.98
CA GLY A 232 -2.21 20.17 -13.78
C GLY A 232 -2.11 18.64 -13.66
N ALA A 233 -1.64 17.93 -14.69
CA ALA A 233 -1.37 16.50 -14.60
C ALA A 233 -0.02 16.27 -13.90
N SER A 234 0.06 15.24 -13.05
CA SER A 234 1.34 14.85 -12.45
C SER A 234 1.44 13.35 -12.20
N ILE A 235 2.66 12.84 -12.20
CA ILE A 235 2.96 11.42 -11.96
C ILE A 235 3.64 11.27 -10.60
N GLU A 236 3.13 10.36 -9.78
CA GLU A 236 3.76 9.97 -8.52
C GLU A 236 4.19 8.50 -8.57
N ASN A 237 5.50 8.26 -8.44
CA ASN A 237 6.06 6.93 -8.30
C ASN A 237 6.22 6.58 -6.82
N ASN A 238 5.36 5.69 -6.32
CA ASN A 238 5.39 5.13 -4.98
C ASN A 238 6.11 3.79 -4.92
N LYS A 239 7.13 3.58 -5.78
CA LYS A 239 8.01 2.40 -5.90
C LYS A 239 7.35 1.14 -6.46
N PHE A 240 6.23 0.70 -5.89
CA PHE A 240 5.46 -0.44 -6.41
C PHE A 240 4.11 -0.03 -7.03
N CYS A 241 3.83 1.26 -7.06
CA CYS A 241 2.61 1.82 -7.63
C CYS A 241 2.95 3.15 -8.29
N VAL A 242 2.37 3.40 -9.46
CA VAL A 242 2.44 4.70 -10.13
C VAL A 242 1.04 5.29 -10.13
N SER A 243 0.92 6.54 -9.74
CA SER A 243 -0.35 7.28 -9.73
C SER A 243 -0.28 8.43 -10.72
N VAL A 244 -1.33 8.55 -11.54
CA VAL A 244 -1.56 9.69 -12.42
C VAL A 244 -2.57 10.60 -11.72
N HIS A 245 -2.11 11.77 -11.30
CA HIS A 245 -2.95 12.78 -10.68
C HIS A 245 -3.53 13.70 -11.75
N TYR A 246 -4.85 13.77 -11.82
CA TYR A 246 -5.58 14.62 -12.78
C TYR A 246 -6.54 15.60 -12.08
N ARG A 247 -6.52 15.69 -10.75
CA ARG A 247 -7.42 16.57 -9.98
C ARG A 247 -7.31 18.03 -10.40
N ASN A 248 -6.10 18.47 -10.72
CA ASN A 248 -5.82 19.85 -11.09
C ASN A 248 -5.86 20.06 -12.62
N VAL A 249 -6.18 19.02 -13.39
CA VAL A 249 -6.35 19.09 -14.85
C VAL A 249 -7.72 19.66 -15.17
N ASP A 250 -7.78 20.53 -16.19
CA ASP A 250 -9.03 21.03 -16.73
C ASP A 250 -9.92 19.86 -17.20
N GLU A 251 -11.21 19.89 -16.87
CA GLU A 251 -12.16 18.79 -17.14
C GLU A 251 -12.22 18.44 -18.63
N LYS A 252 -12.00 19.43 -19.52
CA LYS A 252 -11.94 19.22 -20.97
C LYS A 252 -10.80 18.29 -21.41
N ASP A 253 -9.73 18.22 -20.62
CA ASP A 253 -8.51 17.45 -20.91
C ASP A 253 -8.51 16.07 -20.21
N TRP A 254 -9.53 15.75 -19.41
CA TRP A 254 -9.61 14.45 -18.71
C TRP A 254 -9.70 13.26 -19.67
N GLU A 255 -10.44 13.42 -20.77
CA GLU A 255 -10.52 12.38 -21.80
C GLU A 255 -9.15 12.16 -22.46
N LEU A 256 -8.38 13.22 -22.69
CA LEU A 256 -7.02 13.14 -23.21
C LEU A 256 -6.11 12.37 -22.24
N VAL A 257 -6.15 12.70 -20.94
CA VAL A 257 -5.39 11.97 -19.91
C VAL A 257 -5.76 10.49 -19.92
N ALA A 258 -7.06 10.15 -19.91
CA ALA A 258 -7.53 8.78 -19.91
C ALA A 258 -7.02 7.98 -21.13
N ARG A 259 -7.06 8.57 -22.33
CA ARG A 259 -6.55 7.96 -23.56
C ARG A 259 -5.06 7.66 -23.47
N LEU A 260 -4.24 8.66 -23.13
CA LEU A 260 -2.78 8.51 -23.06
C LEU A 260 -2.35 7.48 -22.02
N VAL A 261 -3.03 7.44 -20.86
CA VAL A 261 -2.77 6.44 -19.82
C VAL A 261 -3.10 5.03 -20.34
N ASN A 262 -4.23 4.86 -21.03
CA ASN A 262 -4.62 3.57 -21.58
C ASN A 262 -3.66 3.09 -22.68
N GLU A 263 -3.22 3.97 -23.58
CA GLU A 263 -2.23 3.67 -24.62
C GLU A 263 -0.92 3.16 -24.02
N VAL A 264 -0.42 3.80 -22.96
CA VAL A 264 0.76 3.30 -22.25
C VAL A 264 0.50 1.91 -21.68
N LEU A 265 -0.64 1.70 -21.01
CA LEU A 265 -0.96 0.43 -20.36
C LEU A 265 -1.14 -0.76 -21.32
N GLU A 266 -1.48 -0.53 -22.59
CA GLU A 266 -1.50 -1.59 -23.62
C GLU A 266 -0.13 -2.28 -23.75
N ALA A 267 0.96 -1.55 -23.52
CA ALA A 267 2.31 -2.10 -23.55
C ALA A 267 2.69 -2.88 -22.27
N PHE A 268 1.89 -2.78 -21.20
CA PHE A 268 2.17 -3.38 -19.89
C PHE A 268 1.00 -4.23 -19.36
N PRO A 269 0.66 -5.36 -20.02
CA PRO A 269 -0.50 -6.19 -19.66
C PRO A 269 -0.38 -6.85 -18.27
N GLY A 270 0.81 -6.89 -17.68
CA GLY A 270 1.04 -7.37 -16.31
C GLY A 270 0.61 -6.40 -15.21
N LEU A 271 0.26 -5.16 -15.57
CA LEU A 271 -0.19 -4.14 -14.62
C LEU A 271 -1.70 -4.16 -14.47
N LYS A 272 -2.15 -3.95 -13.24
CA LYS A 272 -3.57 -3.78 -12.93
C LYS A 272 -3.85 -2.30 -12.68
N VAL A 273 -4.77 -1.75 -13.45
CA VAL A 273 -5.33 -0.42 -13.18
C VAL A 273 -6.34 -0.52 -12.05
N THR A 274 -6.21 0.36 -11.07
CA THR A 274 -7.20 0.55 -10.01
C THR A 274 -7.66 1.99 -10.05
N ASN A 275 -8.95 2.20 -10.33
CA ASN A 275 -9.55 3.52 -10.31
C ASN A 275 -9.93 3.85 -8.87
N GLY A 276 -9.32 4.89 -8.29
CA GLY A 276 -9.69 5.37 -6.96
C GLY A 276 -10.56 6.62 -7.05
N ARG A 277 -11.58 6.72 -6.18
CA ARG A 277 -11.78 7.95 -5.40
C ARG A 277 -10.57 8.07 -4.52
N MET A 278 -9.63 8.96 -4.84
CA MET A 278 -8.50 9.29 -3.95
C MET A 278 -8.09 8.10 -3.04
N ARG A 279 -7.30 7.17 -3.59
CA ARG A 279 -6.82 5.89 -3.00
C ARG A 279 -7.83 4.75 -2.95
N PHE A 280 -7.47 3.58 -3.51
CA PHE A 280 -7.43 2.28 -2.81
C PHE A 280 -6.59 1.29 -3.64
N VAL A 281 -5.75 0.52 -2.93
CA VAL A 281 -4.98 -0.60 -3.45
C VAL A 281 -5.61 -1.92 -3.03
N ARG A 282 -5.35 -2.94 -3.84
CA ARG A 282 -5.73 -4.33 -3.63
C ARG A 282 -4.94 -4.97 -2.50
#